data_AF-A0A1C6KPL4-F1
#
_entry.id   AF-A0A1C6KPL4-F1
#
_cell.length_a   1.000
_cell.length_b   1.000
_cell.length_c   1.000
_cell.angle_alpha   90.00
_cell.angle_beta   90.00
_cell.angle_gamma   90.00
#
_symmetry.space_group_name_H-M   'P 1'
#
loop_
_entity.id
_entity.type
_entity.pdbx_description
1 polymer ?
#
loop_
_entity_poly.entity_id
_entity_poly.type
_entity_poly.pdbx_seq_one_letter_code
_entity_poly.pdbx_strand_id
1 'polypeptide(L)'
;MKQPKIIVAGIGPGSEQDITPAVLEAVREADVVVGYKYYFRFIQPYLHPETECIDTGMKRERTRAEQAFELAEQGKTVCVISSGDAGIYGMTPLIYEMKRERNSNVEVIALPGISAFQKAASLLGAPVGHDFCLISLSDLMTPWERIERRIRAAAMADFVTAVYNPKSEGRYWQLYRLKELFLAEGRAPETPVGYVRQAGRDEQEVHLTTLADFNPEEVDMFTVILIGNSQSYAWNGKFITPRGYYNRPDKDEQPTKGIGQDIMIQSFRTIESELKNKNIPLDHKWALLHAIHTTADFEMEKLLYTDKGAVEKLYQKIADGRLKTIVTDVTMAASGIRKGALQRLGVEVKCYLSDERVAAMAAEKGITRTQAGIRLAVEEHPDALFVFGNAPTALMELCDLVRKGKAAPSGIIAAPVGFVHVQESKHMVKPFMEIPKLIVEGRKGGSNLAATLVNAILCYNDAEQLRPGRDV
;
A
#
# COMPACT_ATOMS: atom_id res chain seq x y z
N MET A 1 -42.43 -38.56 20.33
CA MET A 1 -42.74 -37.22 19.82
C MET A 1 -41.66 -36.85 18.83
N LYS A 2 -41.99 -36.23 17.69
CA LYS A 2 -40.98 -35.68 16.77
C LYS A 2 -40.13 -34.68 17.56
N GLN A 3 -38.82 -34.68 17.35
CA GLN A 3 -37.93 -33.71 17.99
C GLN A 3 -38.27 -32.30 17.46
N PRO A 4 -38.51 -31.30 18.32
CA PRO A 4 -38.76 -29.91 17.91
C PRO A 4 -37.62 -29.39 17.03
N LYS A 5 -37.94 -28.80 15.87
CA LYS A 5 -36.94 -28.47 14.84
C LYS A 5 -37.22 -27.13 14.15
N ILE A 6 -36.20 -26.27 14.11
CA ILE A 6 -36.16 -25.05 13.30
C ILE A 6 -35.06 -25.20 12.25
N ILE A 7 -35.43 -25.03 10.99
CA ILE A 7 -34.50 -24.94 9.86
C ILE A 7 -34.43 -23.48 9.43
N VAL A 8 -33.25 -22.86 9.48
CA VAL A 8 -33.04 -21.50 8.98
C VAL A 8 -32.41 -21.57 7.60
N ALA A 9 -33.16 -21.15 6.57
CA ALA A 9 -32.83 -21.43 5.18
C ALA A 9 -32.56 -20.15 4.37
N GLY A 10 -31.41 -20.11 3.70
CA GLY A 10 -31.07 -19.08 2.72
C GLY A 10 -31.67 -19.42 1.34
N ILE A 11 -32.68 -18.67 0.90
CA ILE A 11 -33.40 -18.95 -0.35
C ILE A 11 -32.71 -18.36 -1.60
N GLY A 12 -31.46 -17.94 -1.48
CA GLY A 12 -30.77 -17.29 -2.59
C GLY A 12 -31.25 -15.86 -2.86
N PRO A 13 -30.67 -15.18 -3.87
CA PRO A 13 -30.92 -13.79 -4.15
C PRO A 13 -32.31 -13.56 -4.76
N GLY A 14 -32.90 -14.55 -5.44
CA GLY A 14 -34.29 -14.50 -5.91
C GLY A 14 -34.64 -15.33 -7.15
N SER A 15 -33.65 -15.92 -7.85
CA SER A 15 -33.91 -16.88 -8.92
C SER A 15 -34.14 -18.27 -8.35
N GLU A 16 -35.05 -19.03 -8.95
CA GLU A 16 -35.28 -20.44 -8.65
C GLU A 16 -33.99 -21.27 -8.75
N GLN A 17 -33.16 -21.00 -9.77
CA GLN A 17 -31.90 -21.72 -10.00
C GLN A 17 -30.85 -21.46 -8.92
N ASP A 18 -31.02 -20.39 -8.14
CA ASP A 18 -30.10 -20.03 -7.06
C ASP A 18 -30.52 -20.62 -5.70
N ILE A 19 -31.66 -21.34 -5.64
CA ILE A 19 -32.12 -22.05 -4.44
C ILE A 19 -31.45 -23.43 -4.40
N THR A 20 -30.79 -23.76 -3.29
CA THR A 20 -30.10 -25.04 -3.16
C THR A 20 -31.11 -26.19 -3.00
N PRO A 21 -30.79 -27.42 -3.47
CA PRO A 21 -31.66 -28.58 -3.30
C PRO A 21 -32.04 -28.86 -1.83
N ALA A 22 -31.10 -28.67 -0.90
CA ALA A 22 -31.34 -28.84 0.53
C ALA A 22 -32.37 -27.83 1.09
N VAL A 23 -32.37 -26.60 0.59
CA VAL A 23 -33.36 -25.58 0.98
C VAL A 23 -34.74 -25.92 0.39
N LEU A 24 -34.80 -26.40 -0.86
CA LEU A 24 -36.06 -26.85 -1.46
C LEU A 24 -36.67 -28.04 -0.69
N GLU A 25 -35.84 -29.00 -0.28
CA GLU A 25 -36.27 -30.12 0.56
C GLU A 25 -36.81 -29.63 1.91
N ALA A 26 -36.08 -28.75 2.60
CA ALA A 26 -36.52 -28.18 3.87
C ALA A 26 -37.83 -27.40 3.76
N VAL A 27 -38.08 -26.69 2.65
CA VAL A 27 -39.34 -25.99 2.40
C VAL A 27 -40.48 -26.98 2.14
N ARG A 28 -40.23 -28.06 1.38
CA ARG A 28 -41.25 -29.09 1.08
C ARG A 28 -41.70 -29.86 2.32
N GLU A 29 -40.78 -30.11 3.25
CA GLU A 29 -41.04 -30.88 4.47
C GLU A 29 -41.52 -30.03 5.66
N ALA A 30 -41.54 -28.70 5.52
CA ALA A 30 -41.91 -27.81 6.61
C ALA A 30 -43.42 -27.85 6.89
N ASP A 31 -43.76 -28.00 8.18
CA ASP A 31 -45.14 -27.84 8.66
C ASP A 31 -45.53 -26.34 8.62
N VAL A 32 -44.57 -25.45 8.89
CA VAL A 32 -44.76 -23.99 8.84
C VAL A 32 -43.53 -23.30 8.25
N VAL A 33 -43.76 -22.31 7.38
CA VAL A 33 -42.73 -21.40 6.91
C VAL A 33 -42.92 -20.02 7.51
N VAL A 34 -41.88 -19.49 8.16
CA VAL A 34 -41.88 -18.17 8.79
C VAL A 34 -40.93 -17.26 8.03
N GLY A 35 -41.40 -16.08 7.62
CA GLY A 35 -40.63 -15.22 6.72
C GLY A 35 -41.18 -13.82 6.56
N TYR A 36 -40.59 -13.10 5.61
CA TYR A 36 -41.12 -11.81 5.16
C TYR A 36 -42.04 -12.08 3.97
N LYS A 37 -43.22 -11.46 3.93
CA LYS A 37 -44.22 -11.66 2.87
C LYS A 37 -43.64 -11.71 1.45
N TYR A 38 -42.71 -10.80 1.15
CA TYR A 38 -42.09 -10.70 -0.17
C TYR A 38 -41.29 -11.96 -0.55
N TYR A 39 -40.75 -12.70 0.42
CA TYR A 39 -39.92 -13.88 0.16
C TYR A 39 -40.74 -15.13 -0.15
N PHE A 40 -41.99 -15.21 0.31
CA PHE A 40 -42.83 -16.38 0.06
C PHE A 40 -43.06 -16.65 -1.42
N ARG A 41 -43.13 -15.60 -2.25
CA ARG A 41 -43.32 -15.73 -3.70
C ARG A 41 -42.24 -16.57 -4.39
N PHE A 42 -41.03 -16.64 -3.83
CA PHE A 42 -39.92 -17.40 -4.40
C PHE A 42 -39.96 -18.89 -4.06
N ILE A 43 -40.68 -19.25 -3.00
CA ILE A 43 -40.73 -20.63 -2.49
C ILE A 43 -42.13 -21.26 -2.60
N GLN A 44 -43.15 -20.46 -2.93
CA GLN A 44 -44.54 -20.89 -3.03
C GLN A 44 -44.78 -22.12 -3.91
N PRO A 45 -44.11 -22.29 -5.07
CA PRO A 45 -44.27 -23.49 -5.90
C PRO A 45 -43.81 -24.80 -5.24
N TYR A 46 -43.05 -24.73 -4.15
CA TYR A 46 -42.45 -25.89 -3.46
C TYR A 46 -43.09 -26.22 -2.13
N LEU A 47 -43.99 -25.38 -1.64
CA LEU A 47 -44.69 -25.63 -0.38
C LEU A 47 -45.64 -26.81 -0.53
N HIS A 48 -45.75 -27.62 0.53
CA HIS A 48 -46.86 -28.56 0.63
C HIS A 48 -48.19 -27.76 0.72
N PRO A 49 -49.30 -28.23 0.14
CA PRO A 49 -50.58 -27.50 0.17
C PRO A 49 -51.09 -27.14 1.57
N GLU A 50 -50.69 -27.92 2.58
CA GLU A 50 -51.05 -27.73 3.99
C GLU A 50 -50.05 -26.88 4.78
N THR A 51 -48.92 -26.48 4.18
CA THR A 51 -47.90 -25.69 4.87
C THR A 51 -48.40 -24.28 5.16
N GLU A 52 -48.41 -23.91 6.43
CA GLU A 52 -48.79 -22.57 6.87
C GLU A 52 -47.66 -21.56 6.62
N CYS A 53 -47.97 -20.38 6.08
CA CYS A 53 -47.00 -19.29 5.89
C CYS A 53 -47.31 -18.12 6.84
N ILE A 54 -46.35 -17.79 7.71
CA ILE A 54 -46.52 -16.74 8.72
C ILE A 54 -45.67 -15.52 8.38
N ASP A 55 -46.32 -14.44 8.00
CA ASP A 55 -45.71 -13.13 7.81
C ASP A 55 -45.61 -12.37 9.14
N THR A 56 -44.46 -11.75 9.36
CA THR A 56 -44.20 -10.91 10.53
C THR A 56 -43.89 -9.45 10.17
N GLY A 57 -43.87 -9.09 8.88
CA GLY A 57 -43.51 -7.74 8.41
C GLY A 57 -42.01 -7.43 8.49
N MET A 58 -41.62 -6.22 8.06
CA MET A 58 -40.24 -5.71 8.13
C MET A 58 -39.87 -5.17 9.53
N LYS A 59 -38.59 -5.23 9.90
CA LYS A 59 -38.04 -4.74 11.18
C LYS A 59 -38.61 -5.43 12.44
N ARG A 60 -39.13 -6.65 12.28
CA ARG A 60 -39.70 -7.49 13.34
C ARG A 60 -39.00 -8.84 13.41
N GLU A 61 -37.69 -8.85 13.17
CA GLU A 61 -36.86 -10.05 13.15
C GLU A 61 -36.94 -10.79 14.50
N ARG A 62 -37.00 -10.06 15.62
CA ARG A 62 -37.17 -10.65 16.96
C ARG A 62 -38.50 -11.39 17.10
N THR A 63 -39.62 -10.75 16.75
CA THR A 63 -40.94 -11.38 16.77
C THR A 63 -41.01 -12.61 15.87
N ARG A 64 -40.31 -12.55 14.72
CA ARG A 64 -40.20 -13.68 13.80
C ARG A 64 -39.50 -14.88 14.42
N ALA A 65 -38.39 -14.64 15.10
CA ALA A 65 -37.69 -15.68 15.82
C ALA A 65 -38.54 -16.23 16.98
N GLU A 66 -39.23 -15.37 17.75
CA GLU A 66 -40.11 -15.78 18.86
C GLU A 66 -41.21 -16.74 18.38
N GLN A 67 -41.90 -16.37 17.29
CA GLN A 67 -42.94 -17.18 16.68
C GLN A 67 -42.41 -18.54 16.19
N ALA A 68 -41.20 -18.57 15.63
CA ALA A 68 -40.60 -19.82 15.14
C ALA A 68 -40.33 -20.80 16.30
N PHE A 69 -39.86 -20.32 17.44
CA PHE A 69 -39.69 -21.16 18.63
C PHE A 69 -41.00 -21.65 19.20
N GLU A 70 -42.02 -20.79 19.32
CA GLU A 70 -43.33 -21.18 19.86
C GLU A 70 -43.96 -22.32 19.04
N LEU A 71 -43.87 -22.25 17.71
CA LEU A 71 -44.39 -23.28 16.82
C LEU A 71 -43.55 -24.56 16.86
N ALA A 72 -42.23 -24.42 16.92
CA ALA A 72 -41.34 -25.59 17.02
C ALA A 72 -41.57 -26.35 18.34
N GLU A 73 -41.76 -25.63 19.45
CA GLU A 73 -42.04 -26.19 20.78
C GLU A 73 -43.40 -26.89 20.86
N GLN A 74 -44.34 -26.55 19.97
CA GLN A 74 -45.59 -27.29 19.75
C GLN A 74 -45.39 -28.58 18.91
N GLY A 75 -44.16 -28.90 18.52
CA GLY A 75 -43.81 -30.09 17.74
C GLY A 75 -43.85 -29.91 16.23
N LYS A 76 -44.01 -28.68 15.72
CA LYS A 76 -43.96 -28.38 14.28
C LYS A 76 -42.50 -28.30 13.79
N THR A 77 -42.29 -28.69 12.53
CA THR A 77 -41.05 -28.45 11.77
C THR A 77 -41.14 -27.07 11.15
N VAL A 78 -40.37 -26.12 11.65
CA VAL A 78 -40.46 -24.71 11.24
C VAL A 78 -39.30 -24.35 10.32
N CYS A 79 -39.60 -23.85 9.11
CA CYS A 79 -38.59 -23.31 8.20
C CYS A 79 -38.61 -21.78 8.24
N VAL A 80 -37.55 -21.17 8.76
CA VAL A 80 -37.35 -19.72 8.80
C VAL A 80 -36.55 -19.29 7.58
N ILE A 81 -37.18 -18.59 6.65
CA ILE A 81 -36.55 -18.20 5.38
C ILE A 81 -35.88 -16.82 5.46
N SER A 82 -34.71 -16.70 4.83
CA SER A 82 -33.97 -15.45 4.62
C SER A 82 -33.53 -15.33 3.16
N SER A 83 -33.60 -14.13 2.57
CA SER A 83 -33.03 -13.89 1.25
C SER A 83 -31.50 -14.03 1.27
N GLY A 84 -30.93 -14.53 0.19
CA GLY A 84 -29.50 -14.77 0.08
C GLY A 84 -29.08 -15.95 0.95
N ASP A 85 -28.05 -15.74 1.76
CA ASP A 85 -27.62 -16.67 2.80
C ASP A 85 -28.20 -16.25 4.17
N ALA A 86 -28.72 -17.21 4.94
CA ALA A 86 -29.37 -16.90 6.22
C ALA A 86 -28.38 -16.48 7.32
N GLY A 87 -27.08 -16.78 7.17
CA GLY A 87 -26.01 -16.35 8.05
C GLY A 87 -25.45 -14.95 7.75
N ILE A 88 -25.65 -14.43 6.53
CA ILE A 88 -25.14 -13.11 6.13
C ILE A 88 -26.22 -12.05 6.31
N TYR A 89 -26.15 -11.32 7.43
CA TYR A 89 -27.16 -10.30 7.80
C TYR A 89 -28.61 -10.84 7.80
N GLY A 90 -28.78 -12.15 7.99
CA GLY A 90 -30.05 -12.86 7.99
C GLY A 90 -30.49 -13.33 9.37
N MET A 91 -31.40 -14.32 9.41
CA MET A 91 -32.05 -14.78 10.64
C MET A 91 -31.21 -15.75 11.47
N THR A 92 -30.20 -16.43 10.91
CA THR A 92 -29.47 -17.51 11.60
C THR A 92 -28.83 -17.05 12.92
N PRO A 93 -28.09 -15.92 12.98
CA PRO A 93 -27.51 -15.45 14.24
C PRO A 93 -28.56 -15.19 15.32
N LEU A 94 -29.67 -14.53 14.96
CA LEU A 94 -30.75 -14.19 15.88
C LEU A 94 -31.46 -15.44 16.44
N ILE A 95 -31.67 -16.46 15.60
CA ILE A 95 -32.27 -17.72 16.04
C ILE A 95 -31.35 -18.42 17.07
N TYR A 96 -30.04 -18.45 16.85
CA TYR A 96 -29.09 -19.02 17.83
C TYR A 96 -29.01 -18.19 19.12
N GLU A 97 -28.98 -16.86 19.02
CA GLU A 97 -29.01 -15.96 20.20
C GLU A 97 -30.26 -16.22 21.04
N MET A 98 -31.42 -16.33 20.40
CA MET A 98 -32.70 -16.59 21.07
C MET A 98 -32.78 -18.01 21.63
N LYS A 99 -32.27 -19.02 20.92
CA LYS A 99 -32.16 -20.39 21.47
C LYS A 99 -31.43 -20.39 22.80
N ARG A 100 -30.31 -19.68 22.86
CA ARG A 100 -29.47 -19.56 24.07
C ARG A 100 -30.21 -18.81 25.18
N GLU A 101 -30.80 -17.66 24.90
CA GLU A 101 -31.57 -16.89 25.89
C GLU A 101 -32.76 -17.69 26.46
N ARG A 102 -33.47 -18.43 25.62
CA ARG A 102 -34.61 -19.26 26.02
C ARG A 102 -34.20 -20.57 26.71
N ASN A 103 -32.92 -20.96 26.64
CA ASN A 103 -32.45 -22.31 27.01
C ASN A 103 -33.28 -23.42 26.36
N SER A 104 -33.63 -23.25 25.07
CA SER A 104 -34.57 -24.13 24.36
C SER A 104 -33.88 -25.38 23.79
N ASN A 105 -34.53 -26.53 23.91
CA ASN A 105 -34.06 -27.82 23.39
C ASN A 105 -34.35 -28.04 21.90
N VAL A 106 -35.01 -27.09 21.23
CA VAL A 106 -35.33 -27.13 19.80
C VAL A 106 -34.06 -27.31 18.96
N GLU A 107 -34.01 -28.32 18.10
CA GLU A 107 -32.92 -28.48 17.14
C GLU A 107 -32.90 -27.30 16.16
N VAL A 108 -31.75 -26.69 15.93
CA VAL A 108 -31.58 -25.60 14.95
C VAL A 108 -30.60 -26.05 13.88
N ILE A 109 -31.07 -26.06 12.62
CA ILE A 109 -30.28 -26.38 11.43
C ILE A 109 -30.15 -25.14 10.57
N ALA A 110 -28.93 -24.74 10.24
CA ALA A 110 -28.68 -23.66 9.29
C ALA A 110 -28.39 -24.24 7.90
N LEU A 111 -29.16 -23.83 6.89
CA LEU A 111 -28.96 -24.21 5.50
C LEU A 111 -28.45 -23.01 4.68
N PRO A 112 -27.33 -23.16 3.96
CA PRO A 112 -26.71 -22.07 3.23
C PRO A 112 -27.50 -21.70 1.97
N GLY A 113 -27.31 -20.46 1.53
CA GLY A 113 -27.86 -19.94 0.27
C GLY A 113 -26.86 -19.11 -0.51
N ILE A 114 -27.10 -18.90 -1.81
CA ILE A 114 -26.28 -17.99 -2.62
C ILE A 114 -26.56 -16.55 -2.16
N SER A 115 -25.56 -15.87 -1.61
CA SER A 115 -25.74 -14.50 -1.13
C SER A 115 -25.76 -13.50 -2.28
N ALA A 116 -26.43 -12.36 -2.07
CA ALA A 116 -26.63 -11.34 -3.11
C ALA A 116 -25.31 -10.83 -3.73
N PHE A 117 -24.22 -10.69 -2.95
CA PHE A 117 -22.91 -10.31 -3.49
C PHE A 117 -22.31 -11.35 -4.42
N GLN A 118 -22.53 -12.65 -4.16
CA GLN A 118 -22.02 -13.72 -5.03
C GLN A 118 -22.71 -13.66 -6.39
N LYS A 119 -24.04 -13.45 -6.36
CA LYS A 119 -24.82 -13.26 -7.59
C LYS A 119 -24.39 -11.99 -8.33
N ALA A 120 -24.31 -10.86 -7.64
CA ALA A 120 -23.85 -9.60 -8.22
C ALA A 120 -22.44 -9.74 -8.83
N ALA A 121 -21.52 -10.40 -8.12
CA ALA A 121 -20.17 -10.66 -8.62
C ALA A 121 -20.18 -11.48 -9.91
N SER A 122 -20.98 -12.55 -9.98
CA SER A 122 -21.10 -13.39 -11.19
C SER A 122 -21.64 -12.63 -12.41
N LEU A 123 -22.49 -11.63 -12.19
CA LEU A 123 -23.06 -10.80 -13.24
C LEU A 123 -22.03 -9.76 -13.74
N LEU A 124 -21.25 -9.19 -12.81
CA LEU A 124 -20.21 -8.20 -13.09
C LEU A 124 -18.94 -8.81 -13.70
N GLY A 125 -18.61 -10.07 -13.40
CA GLY A 125 -17.40 -10.74 -13.87
C GLY A 125 -16.71 -11.52 -12.75
N ALA A 126 -15.53 -11.05 -12.33
CA ALA A 126 -14.74 -11.66 -11.26
C ALA A 126 -14.22 -10.61 -10.23
N PRO A 127 -15.10 -9.78 -9.63
CA PRO A 127 -14.68 -8.74 -8.69
C PRO A 127 -14.10 -9.30 -7.38
N VAL A 128 -14.56 -10.47 -6.92
CA VAL A 128 -14.12 -11.09 -5.66
C VAL A 128 -13.03 -12.16 -5.86
N GLY A 129 -12.14 -11.91 -6.84
CA GLY A 129 -11.04 -12.82 -7.17
C GLY A 129 -9.87 -12.85 -6.17
N HIS A 130 -9.89 -11.95 -5.19
CA HIS A 130 -8.87 -11.77 -4.15
C HIS A 130 -9.57 -11.56 -2.79
N ASP A 131 -8.78 -11.35 -1.74
CA ASP A 131 -9.25 -10.95 -0.41
C ASP A 131 -10.34 -9.88 -0.49
N PHE A 132 -11.48 -10.18 0.14
CA PHE A 132 -12.64 -9.30 0.15
C PHE A 132 -13.28 -9.26 1.54
N CYS A 133 -14.09 -8.23 1.79
CA CYS A 133 -14.90 -8.10 2.98
C CYS A 133 -16.35 -7.68 2.67
N LEU A 134 -17.23 -7.86 3.64
CA LEU A 134 -18.65 -7.52 3.58
C LEU A 134 -18.97 -6.49 4.66
N ILE A 135 -19.58 -5.37 4.26
CA ILE A 135 -19.97 -4.29 5.18
C ILE A 135 -21.43 -3.92 4.93
N SER A 136 -22.23 -3.93 6.00
CA SER A 136 -23.57 -3.34 6.00
C SER A 136 -23.50 -1.86 6.40
N LEU A 137 -24.20 -0.99 5.66
CA LEU A 137 -24.35 0.43 6.02
C LEU A 137 -25.55 0.70 6.94
N SER A 138 -26.25 -0.35 7.39
CA SER A 138 -27.33 -0.19 8.37
C SER A 138 -26.77 0.11 9.76
N ASP A 139 -26.96 1.33 10.22
CA ASP A 139 -26.58 1.85 11.54
C ASP A 139 -27.65 1.64 12.63
N LEU A 140 -28.77 0.98 12.31
CA LEU A 140 -29.89 0.76 13.23
C LEU A 140 -29.48 0.11 14.57
N MET A 141 -28.61 -0.91 14.51
CA MET A 141 -28.11 -1.66 15.68
C MET A 141 -26.58 -1.56 15.82
N THR A 142 -25.92 -0.81 14.94
CA THR A 142 -24.47 -0.65 14.93
C THR A 142 -24.13 0.84 14.84
N PRO A 143 -23.49 1.43 15.86
CA PRO A 143 -23.11 2.84 15.81
C PRO A 143 -22.27 3.16 14.57
N TRP A 144 -22.55 4.30 13.92
CA TRP A 144 -21.88 4.70 12.69
C TRP A 144 -20.36 4.73 12.83
N GLU A 145 -19.83 5.19 13.95
CA GLU A 145 -18.39 5.23 14.25
C GLU A 145 -17.72 3.86 14.06
N ARG A 146 -18.42 2.77 14.39
CA ARG A 146 -17.93 1.40 14.18
C ARG A 146 -17.96 1.01 12.71
N ILE A 147 -18.98 1.44 11.97
CA ILE A 147 -19.10 1.20 10.52
C ILE A 147 -17.99 1.98 9.79
N GLU A 148 -17.78 3.25 10.11
CA GLU A 148 -16.70 4.07 9.56
C GLU A 148 -15.32 3.44 9.82
N ARG A 149 -15.07 2.95 11.04
CA ARG A 149 -13.82 2.23 11.35
C ARG A 149 -13.63 0.99 10.46
N ARG A 150 -14.70 0.25 10.17
CA ARG A 150 -14.64 -0.91 9.25
C ARG A 150 -14.39 -0.49 7.81
N ILE A 151 -15.01 0.59 7.35
CA ILE A 151 -14.81 1.15 6.01
C ILE A 151 -13.34 1.57 5.84
N ARG A 152 -12.79 2.35 6.78
CA ARG A 152 -11.38 2.77 6.74
C ARG A 152 -10.44 1.58 6.75
N ALA A 153 -10.70 0.59 7.62
CA ALA A 153 -9.88 -0.62 7.67
C ALA A 153 -9.92 -1.41 6.35
N ALA A 154 -11.09 -1.54 5.73
CA ALA A 154 -11.24 -2.21 4.44
C ALA A 154 -10.48 -1.48 3.32
N ALA A 155 -10.56 -0.15 3.29
CA ALA A 155 -9.84 0.67 2.32
C ALA A 155 -8.32 0.59 2.53
N MET A 156 -7.86 0.82 3.76
CA MET A 156 -6.44 0.80 4.14
C MET A 156 -5.78 -0.57 3.90
N ALA A 157 -6.48 -1.67 4.19
CA ALA A 157 -5.97 -3.03 4.02
C ALA A 157 -6.18 -3.60 2.61
N ASP A 158 -6.59 -2.76 1.66
CA ASP A 158 -6.74 -3.11 0.25
C ASP A 158 -7.76 -4.23 -0.07
N PHE A 159 -8.84 -4.33 0.71
CA PHE A 159 -9.89 -5.32 0.46
C PHE A 159 -10.83 -4.89 -0.67
N VAL A 160 -11.20 -5.85 -1.54
CA VAL A 160 -12.44 -5.72 -2.32
C VAL A 160 -13.60 -5.66 -1.33
N THR A 161 -14.52 -4.71 -1.50
CA THR A 161 -15.58 -4.48 -0.51
C THR A 161 -16.96 -4.63 -1.11
N ALA A 162 -17.73 -5.59 -0.59
CA ALA A 162 -19.14 -5.75 -0.89
C ALA A 162 -19.99 -5.00 0.15
N VAL A 163 -20.88 -4.13 -0.32
CA VAL A 163 -21.71 -3.25 0.52
C VAL A 163 -23.16 -3.73 0.51
N TYR A 164 -23.67 -4.00 1.71
CA TYR A 164 -25.06 -4.38 1.98
C TYR A 164 -25.84 -3.24 2.61
N ASN A 165 -27.16 -3.29 2.44
CA ASN A 165 -28.11 -2.32 2.99
C ASN A 165 -27.69 -0.86 2.69
N PRO A 166 -27.31 -0.55 1.43
CA PRO A 166 -26.57 0.66 1.13
C PRO A 166 -27.39 1.95 1.28
N LYS A 167 -28.72 1.86 1.08
CA LYS A 167 -29.64 3.00 1.16
C LYS A 167 -30.98 2.60 1.77
N SER A 168 -31.65 3.56 2.40
CA SER A 168 -33.07 3.52 2.79
C SER A 168 -33.57 4.94 3.02
N GLU A 169 -34.85 5.14 3.32
CA GLU A 169 -35.41 6.47 3.62
C GLU A 169 -34.62 7.24 4.69
N GLY A 170 -34.21 6.56 5.78
CA GLY A 170 -33.38 7.16 6.84
C GLY A 170 -31.87 7.09 6.59
N ARG A 171 -31.42 6.39 5.54
CA ARG A 171 -30.00 6.18 5.21
C ARG A 171 -29.70 6.72 3.81
N TYR A 172 -29.55 8.04 3.71
CA TYR A 172 -29.32 8.73 2.44
C TYR A 172 -27.88 9.25 2.29
N TRP A 173 -27.10 9.37 3.38
CA TRP A 173 -25.78 10.02 3.38
C TRP A 173 -24.61 9.04 3.56
N GLN A 174 -24.86 7.85 4.11
CA GLN A 174 -23.83 6.87 4.50
C GLN A 174 -22.98 6.42 3.30
N LEU A 175 -23.61 6.27 2.13
CA LEU A 175 -22.91 5.83 0.92
C LEU A 175 -21.99 6.93 0.34
N TYR A 176 -22.38 8.20 0.46
CA TYR A 176 -21.50 9.34 0.17
C TYR A 176 -20.28 9.34 1.08
N ARG A 177 -20.52 9.15 2.40
CA ARG A 177 -19.43 9.06 3.38
C ARG A 177 -18.51 7.88 3.09
N LEU A 178 -19.05 6.71 2.71
CA LEU A 178 -18.24 5.57 2.31
C LEU A 178 -17.31 5.92 1.14
N LYS A 179 -17.83 6.54 0.08
CA LYS A 179 -17.05 6.96 -1.09
C LYS A 179 -15.92 7.94 -0.69
N GLU A 180 -16.24 8.94 0.12
CA GLU A 180 -15.26 9.89 0.66
C GLU A 180 -14.14 9.17 1.43
N LEU A 181 -14.49 8.22 2.29
CA LEU A 181 -13.53 7.47 3.11
C LEU A 181 -12.59 6.61 2.26
N PHE A 182 -13.11 5.92 1.24
CA PHE A 182 -12.25 5.15 0.34
C PHE A 182 -11.22 6.06 -0.37
N LEU A 183 -11.65 7.22 -0.88
CA LEU A 183 -10.75 8.18 -1.53
C LEU A 183 -9.73 8.76 -0.53
N ALA A 184 -10.17 9.11 0.69
CA ALA A 184 -9.30 9.66 1.73
C ALA A 184 -8.21 8.68 2.20
N GLU A 185 -8.50 7.38 2.22
CA GLU A 185 -7.54 6.32 2.56
C GLU A 185 -6.66 5.89 1.37
N GLY A 186 -6.68 6.64 0.26
CA GLY A 186 -5.76 6.45 -0.88
C GLY A 186 -6.26 5.53 -1.98
N ARG A 187 -7.55 5.14 -2.01
CA ARG A 187 -8.12 4.40 -3.13
C ARG A 187 -8.12 5.27 -4.39
N ALA A 188 -7.62 4.75 -5.50
CA ALA A 188 -7.60 5.46 -6.78
C ALA A 188 -9.03 5.83 -7.26
N PRO A 189 -9.28 7.05 -7.75
CA PRO A 189 -10.59 7.47 -8.28
C PRO A 189 -11.13 6.56 -9.39
N GLU A 190 -10.24 5.98 -10.20
CA GLU A 190 -10.54 5.11 -11.34
C GLU A 190 -10.88 3.66 -10.93
N THR A 191 -10.80 3.34 -9.63
CA THR A 191 -11.11 2.01 -9.10
C THR A 191 -12.50 1.56 -9.57
N PRO A 192 -12.65 0.36 -10.17
CA PRO A 192 -13.95 -0.13 -10.59
C PRO A 192 -14.93 -0.24 -9.42
N VAL A 193 -16.15 0.25 -9.65
CA VAL A 193 -17.30 0.06 -8.78
C VAL A 193 -18.42 -0.56 -9.61
N GLY A 194 -18.87 -1.74 -9.20
CA GLY A 194 -20.03 -2.40 -9.79
C GLY A 194 -21.19 -2.38 -8.83
N TYR A 195 -22.40 -2.08 -9.30
CA TYR A 195 -23.61 -2.17 -8.47
C TYR A 195 -24.71 -2.87 -9.25
N VAL A 196 -25.40 -3.77 -8.55
CA VAL A 196 -26.42 -4.63 -9.15
C VAL A 196 -27.71 -4.50 -8.36
N ARG A 197 -28.75 -3.99 -9.02
CA ARG A 197 -30.10 -3.91 -8.47
C ARG A 197 -30.85 -5.20 -8.80
N GLN A 198 -31.60 -5.72 -7.84
CA GLN A 198 -32.46 -6.91 -8.03
C GLN A 198 -31.71 -8.11 -8.63
N ALA A 199 -30.48 -8.38 -8.16
CA ALA A 199 -29.65 -9.49 -8.66
C ALA A 199 -30.42 -10.82 -8.64
N GLY A 200 -30.54 -11.47 -9.80
CA GLY A 200 -31.25 -12.74 -9.97
C GLY A 200 -32.78 -12.65 -9.94
N ARG A 201 -33.38 -11.45 -10.02
CA ARG A 201 -34.83 -11.24 -10.01
C ARG A 201 -35.27 -10.48 -11.26
N ASP A 202 -36.59 -10.37 -11.43
CA ASP A 202 -37.19 -9.41 -12.36
C ASP A 202 -36.69 -7.99 -12.05
N GLU A 203 -36.45 -7.19 -13.09
CA GLU A 203 -35.83 -5.85 -13.01
C GLU A 203 -34.34 -5.83 -12.62
N GLN A 204 -33.61 -6.93 -12.87
CA GLN A 204 -32.17 -6.94 -12.67
C GLN A 204 -31.48 -5.88 -13.55
N GLU A 205 -30.72 -5.00 -12.91
CA GLU A 205 -29.86 -4.03 -13.58
C GLU A 205 -28.43 -4.17 -13.10
N VAL A 206 -27.48 -4.15 -14.04
CA VAL A 206 -26.05 -4.33 -13.78
C VAL A 206 -25.32 -3.11 -14.28
N HIS A 207 -24.68 -2.39 -13.36
CA HIS A 207 -23.95 -1.17 -13.65
C HIS A 207 -22.48 -1.32 -13.28
N LEU A 208 -21.60 -0.82 -14.13
CA LEU A 208 -20.14 -0.79 -13.91
C LEU A 208 -19.63 0.62 -14.19
N THR A 209 -18.98 1.20 -13.19
CA THR A 209 -18.47 2.58 -13.20
C THR A 209 -17.14 2.66 -12.42
N THR A 210 -16.67 3.86 -12.12
CA THR A 210 -15.50 4.13 -11.29
C THR A 210 -15.91 4.63 -9.91
N LEU A 211 -14.99 4.61 -8.94
CA LEU A 211 -15.23 5.16 -7.61
C LEU A 211 -15.54 6.66 -7.69
N ALA A 212 -14.88 7.40 -8.58
CA ALA A 212 -15.10 8.82 -8.83
C ALA A 212 -16.49 9.11 -9.39
N ASP A 213 -16.94 8.32 -10.35
CA ASP A 213 -18.19 8.56 -11.09
C ASP A 213 -19.40 7.88 -10.46
N PHE A 214 -19.19 6.98 -9.50
CA PHE A 214 -20.27 6.30 -8.80
C PHE A 214 -21.20 7.31 -8.11
N ASN A 215 -22.47 7.27 -8.49
CA ASN A 215 -23.53 8.14 -7.99
C ASN A 215 -24.41 7.41 -6.96
N PRO A 216 -24.32 7.74 -5.66
CA PRO A 216 -25.16 7.14 -4.62
C PRO A 216 -26.67 7.31 -4.80
N GLU A 217 -27.13 8.20 -5.69
CA GLU A 217 -28.56 8.39 -5.96
C GLU A 217 -29.20 7.31 -6.82
N GLU A 218 -28.40 6.54 -7.57
CA GLU A 218 -28.88 5.45 -8.43
C GLU A 218 -29.08 4.13 -7.68
N VAL A 219 -28.84 4.13 -6.36
CA VAL A 219 -28.87 2.94 -5.51
C VAL A 219 -30.12 2.96 -4.64
N ASP A 220 -30.77 1.81 -4.51
CA ASP A 220 -31.87 1.59 -3.59
C ASP A 220 -31.57 0.45 -2.57
N MET A 221 -32.58 0.07 -1.78
CA MET A 221 -32.43 -1.00 -0.80
C MET A 221 -32.27 -2.41 -1.40
N PHE A 222 -32.52 -2.59 -2.70
CA PHE A 222 -32.40 -3.85 -3.44
C PHE A 222 -31.10 -3.95 -4.24
N THR A 223 -30.18 -3.03 -3.99
CA THR A 223 -28.90 -2.93 -4.68
C THR A 223 -27.76 -3.45 -3.81
N VAL A 224 -26.85 -4.23 -4.41
CA VAL A 224 -25.55 -4.60 -3.80
C VAL A 224 -24.45 -3.91 -4.58
N ILE A 225 -23.47 -3.37 -3.87
CA ILE A 225 -22.34 -2.65 -4.46
C ILE A 225 -21.06 -3.43 -4.19
N LEU A 226 -20.16 -3.47 -5.16
CA LEU A 226 -18.83 -4.06 -5.10
C LEU A 226 -17.82 -2.98 -5.48
N ILE A 227 -16.86 -2.74 -4.60
CA ILE A 227 -15.77 -1.76 -4.80
C ILE A 227 -14.46 -2.52 -4.92
N GLY A 228 -13.70 -2.23 -5.97
CA GLY A 228 -12.44 -2.88 -6.26
C GLY A 228 -11.33 -2.55 -5.26
N ASN A 229 -10.31 -3.40 -5.25
CA ASN A 229 -9.03 -3.11 -4.63
C ASN A 229 -8.08 -2.43 -5.63
N SER A 230 -6.81 -2.25 -5.24
CA SER A 230 -5.81 -1.52 -6.02
C SER A 230 -5.43 -2.19 -7.34
N GLN A 231 -5.70 -3.50 -7.47
CA GLN A 231 -5.39 -4.29 -8.65
C GLN A 231 -6.62 -4.52 -9.53
N SER A 232 -7.79 -4.07 -9.11
CA SER A 232 -9.04 -4.26 -9.85
C SER A 232 -9.10 -3.38 -11.08
N TYR A 233 -9.60 -3.91 -12.19
CA TYR A 233 -9.79 -3.16 -13.44
C TYR A 233 -11.05 -3.59 -14.17
N ALA A 234 -11.55 -2.70 -15.04
CA ALA A 234 -12.64 -3.00 -15.95
C ALA A 234 -12.07 -3.39 -17.33
N TRP A 235 -12.56 -4.48 -17.92
CA TRP A 235 -12.19 -4.90 -19.28
C TRP A 235 -13.37 -5.55 -19.97
N ASN A 236 -13.69 -5.12 -21.19
CA ASN A 236 -14.84 -5.61 -21.99
C ASN A 236 -16.16 -5.65 -21.19
N GLY A 237 -16.43 -4.58 -20.43
CA GLY A 237 -17.63 -4.47 -19.59
C GLY A 237 -17.65 -5.42 -18.40
N LYS A 238 -16.52 -6.05 -18.04
CA LYS A 238 -16.38 -6.92 -16.89
C LYS A 238 -15.50 -6.30 -15.81
N PHE A 239 -15.91 -6.44 -14.57
CA PHE A 239 -15.12 -6.12 -13.39
C PHE A 239 -14.22 -7.32 -13.08
N ILE A 240 -12.90 -7.11 -13.15
CA ILE A 240 -11.91 -8.16 -12.90
C ILE A 240 -10.99 -7.74 -11.75
N THR A 241 -10.88 -8.61 -10.75
CA THR A 241 -9.79 -8.56 -9.76
C THR A 241 -8.84 -9.72 -10.03
N PRO A 242 -7.59 -9.46 -10.43
CA PRO A 242 -6.68 -10.51 -10.88
C PRO A 242 -6.28 -11.43 -9.71
N ARG A 243 -6.11 -12.72 -10.01
CA ARG A 243 -5.54 -13.72 -9.07
C ARG A 243 -4.01 -13.64 -8.92
N GLY A 244 -3.37 -12.74 -9.65
CA GLY A 244 -1.92 -12.53 -9.62
C GLY A 244 -1.08 -13.43 -10.53
N TYR A 245 -1.66 -14.39 -11.28
CA TYR A 245 -0.90 -15.26 -12.19
C TYR A 245 -0.17 -14.49 -13.29
N TYR A 246 -0.84 -13.53 -13.92
CA TYR A 246 -0.30 -12.74 -15.03
C TYR A 246 0.39 -11.44 -14.59
N ASN A 247 0.36 -11.15 -13.28
CA ASN A 247 1.12 -10.06 -12.67
C ASN A 247 2.44 -10.55 -12.06
N ARG A 248 2.72 -11.85 -12.14
CA ARG A 248 4.07 -12.38 -11.95
C ARG A 248 4.81 -12.14 -13.26
N PRO A 249 5.97 -11.46 -13.26
CA PRO A 249 6.91 -11.61 -14.36
C PRO A 249 7.15 -13.11 -14.51
N ASP A 250 6.98 -13.64 -15.72
CA ASP A 250 7.20 -15.05 -16.03
C ASP A 250 8.52 -15.51 -15.40
N LYS A 251 8.43 -16.48 -14.48
CA LYS A 251 9.60 -17.05 -13.82
C LYS A 251 10.42 -17.97 -14.74
N ASP A 252 9.94 -18.21 -15.96
CA ASP A 252 10.51 -19.20 -16.87
C ASP A 252 11.23 -18.61 -18.11
N GLU A 253 11.32 -17.28 -18.22
CA GLU A 253 12.28 -16.64 -19.11
C GLU A 253 13.21 -15.72 -18.29
N GLN A 254 14.44 -16.18 -18.05
CA GLN A 254 15.49 -15.31 -17.51
C GLN A 254 15.73 -14.14 -18.47
N PRO A 255 15.59 -12.91 -17.95
CA PRO A 255 16.79 -12.10 -17.82
C PRO A 255 16.91 -11.54 -16.40
N THR A 256 18.01 -11.85 -15.72
CA THR A 256 18.43 -11.27 -14.43
C THR A 256 18.70 -9.75 -14.48
N LYS A 257 18.43 -9.10 -15.62
CA LYS A 257 18.54 -7.65 -15.84
C LYS A 257 17.21 -6.98 -15.50
N GLY A 258 17.16 -6.26 -14.38
CA GLY A 258 16.02 -5.37 -14.05
C GLY A 258 15.47 -5.54 -12.64
N ILE A 259 15.45 -6.76 -12.07
CA ILE A 259 14.87 -7.01 -10.73
C ILE A 259 15.51 -6.15 -9.65
N GLY A 260 16.84 -6.03 -9.65
CA GLY A 260 17.56 -5.17 -8.70
C GLY A 260 17.23 -3.70 -8.86
N GLN A 261 17.03 -3.25 -10.10
CA GLN A 261 16.65 -1.87 -10.41
C GLN A 261 15.20 -1.59 -10.00
N ASP A 262 14.28 -2.51 -10.25
CA ASP A 262 12.86 -2.38 -9.91
C ASP A 262 12.65 -2.33 -8.38
N ILE A 263 13.38 -3.16 -7.63
CA ILE A 263 13.37 -3.10 -6.15
C ILE A 263 13.88 -1.74 -5.68
N MET A 264 14.93 -1.21 -6.31
CA MET A 264 15.48 0.11 -5.94
C MET A 264 14.50 1.24 -6.29
N ILE A 265 13.85 1.19 -7.45
CA ILE A 265 12.80 2.15 -7.87
C ILE A 265 11.65 2.13 -6.86
N GLN A 266 11.17 0.94 -6.50
CA GLN A 266 10.09 0.82 -5.52
C GLN A 266 10.52 1.33 -4.15
N SER A 267 11.75 1.04 -3.71
CA SER A 267 12.31 1.57 -2.46
C SER A 267 12.32 3.10 -2.46
N PHE A 268 12.74 3.74 -3.56
CA PHE A 268 12.78 5.19 -3.67
C PHE A 268 11.38 5.82 -3.63
N ARG A 269 10.39 5.20 -4.28
CA ARG A 269 8.99 5.63 -4.21
C ARG A 269 8.43 5.53 -2.80
N THR A 270 8.72 4.44 -2.10
CA THR A 270 8.33 4.26 -0.69
C THR A 270 8.94 5.36 0.18
N ILE A 271 10.27 5.58 0.09
CA ILE A 271 10.94 6.64 0.85
C ILE A 271 10.32 8.00 0.55
N GLU A 272 10.12 8.34 -0.73
CA GLU A 272 9.49 9.59 -1.15
C GLU A 272 8.08 9.78 -0.56
N SER A 273 7.29 8.71 -0.50
CA SER A 273 5.95 8.71 0.09
C SER A 273 5.96 8.93 1.61
N GLU A 274 7.04 8.57 2.29
CA GLU A 274 7.20 8.69 3.75
C GLU A 274 7.91 9.99 4.20
N LEU A 275 8.59 10.71 3.30
CA LEU A 275 9.23 11.99 3.61
C LEU A 275 8.26 12.98 4.28
N LYS A 276 8.71 13.69 5.33
CA LYS A 276 7.90 14.70 6.03
C LYS A 276 7.74 15.96 5.18
N ASN A 277 8.81 16.41 4.53
CA ASN A 277 8.73 17.53 3.60
C ASN A 277 8.55 17.01 2.17
N LYS A 278 7.42 17.34 1.53
CA LYS A 278 7.15 16.98 0.12
C LYS A 278 7.72 17.99 -0.88
N ASN A 279 7.94 19.23 -0.46
CA ASN A 279 8.37 20.32 -1.32
C ASN A 279 9.89 20.52 -1.21
N ILE A 280 10.63 19.58 -1.82
CA ILE A 280 12.09 19.56 -1.84
C ILE A 280 12.57 19.73 -3.28
N PRO A 281 13.52 20.65 -3.55
CA PRO A 281 14.18 20.76 -4.86
C PRO A 281 14.76 19.43 -5.35
N LEU A 282 14.66 19.13 -6.65
CA LEU A 282 15.00 17.83 -7.22
C LEU A 282 16.46 17.42 -6.96
N ASP A 283 17.39 18.37 -7.00
CA ASP A 283 18.82 18.16 -6.71
C ASP A 283 19.04 17.62 -5.29
N HIS A 284 18.47 18.29 -4.29
CA HIS A 284 18.54 17.90 -2.89
C HIS A 284 17.78 16.60 -2.64
N LYS A 285 16.57 16.49 -3.21
CA LYS A 285 15.70 15.32 -3.08
C LYS A 285 16.40 14.06 -3.59
N TRP A 286 17.09 14.14 -4.73
CA TRP A 286 17.79 13.00 -5.30
C TRP A 286 18.91 12.47 -4.39
N ALA A 287 19.73 13.37 -3.84
CA ALA A 287 20.75 13.01 -2.86
C ALA A 287 20.15 12.48 -1.55
N LEU A 288 19.02 13.06 -1.11
CA LEU A 288 18.32 12.66 0.11
C LEU A 288 17.73 11.25 0.00
N LEU A 289 17.07 10.92 -1.11
CA LEU A 289 16.52 9.58 -1.35
C LEU A 289 17.63 8.52 -1.35
N HIS A 290 18.76 8.81 -2.00
CA HIS A 290 19.94 7.95 -1.96
C HIS A 290 20.47 7.78 -0.53
N ALA A 291 20.61 8.88 0.21
CA ALA A 291 21.09 8.86 1.59
C ALA A 291 20.20 7.99 2.48
N ILE A 292 18.88 8.19 2.45
CA ILE A 292 17.91 7.41 3.24
C ILE A 292 17.90 5.95 2.79
N HIS A 293 17.94 5.67 1.48
CA HIS A 293 17.95 4.29 0.99
C HIS A 293 19.16 3.50 1.51
N THR A 294 20.34 4.14 1.55
CA THR A 294 21.56 3.50 2.02
C THR A 294 21.61 3.29 3.53
N THR A 295 20.94 4.14 4.31
CA THR A 295 21.00 4.11 5.78
C THR A 295 19.74 3.56 6.44
N ALA A 296 18.64 3.45 5.70
CA ALA A 296 17.28 3.27 6.22
C ALA A 296 16.92 4.28 7.33
N ASP A 297 17.42 5.52 7.23
CA ASP A 297 17.34 6.53 8.30
C ASP A 297 16.77 7.85 7.81
N PHE A 298 15.50 8.11 8.15
CA PHE A 298 14.81 9.38 7.84
C PHE A 298 15.35 10.59 8.61
N GLU A 299 16.24 10.44 9.59
CA GLU A 299 16.93 11.61 10.17
C GLU A 299 17.78 12.36 9.13
N MET A 300 18.10 11.75 7.98
CA MET A 300 18.76 12.43 6.87
C MET A 300 17.98 13.65 6.37
N GLU A 301 16.65 13.73 6.56
CA GLU A 301 15.86 14.95 6.24
C GLU A 301 16.36 16.20 6.98
N LYS A 302 16.97 16.01 8.16
CA LYS A 302 17.55 17.09 8.97
C LYS A 302 19.06 17.23 8.80
N LEU A 303 19.72 16.11 8.52
CA LEU A 303 21.18 16.02 8.56
C LEU A 303 21.82 16.26 7.20
N LEU A 304 21.18 15.89 6.10
CA LEU A 304 21.75 16.16 4.77
C LEU A 304 21.57 17.64 4.43
N TYR A 305 22.68 18.31 4.21
CA TYR A 305 22.75 19.66 3.66
C TYR A 305 23.36 19.60 2.26
N THR A 306 22.79 20.35 1.31
CA THR A 306 23.37 20.54 -0.02
C THR A 306 23.29 22.01 -0.39
N ASP A 307 24.36 22.59 -0.95
CA ASP A 307 24.22 23.90 -1.60
C ASP A 307 23.22 23.82 -2.75
N LYS A 308 22.56 24.94 -3.05
CA LYS A 308 21.57 25.01 -4.13
C LYS A 308 22.21 24.66 -5.49
N GLY A 309 21.68 23.63 -6.13
CA GLY A 309 22.13 23.09 -7.41
C GLY A 309 23.44 22.30 -7.31
N ALA A 310 23.92 21.93 -6.11
CA ALA A 310 25.24 21.30 -5.98
C ALA A 310 25.33 19.97 -6.73
N VAL A 311 24.32 19.10 -6.58
CA VAL A 311 24.27 17.78 -7.24
C VAL A 311 24.26 17.94 -8.75
N GLU A 312 23.37 18.80 -9.26
CA GLU A 312 23.24 19.11 -10.67
C GLU A 312 24.54 19.70 -11.25
N LYS A 313 25.12 20.72 -10.61
CA LYS A 313 26.36 21.37 -11.08
C LYS A 313 27.52 20.39 -11.16
N LEU A 314 27.65 19.50 -10.17
CA LEU A 314 28.70 18.48 -10.16
C LEU A 314 28.47 17.43 -11.25
N TYR A 315 27.22 16.99 -11.45
CA TYR A 315 26.88 16.11 -12.56
C TYR A 315 27.21 16.74 -13.92
N GLN A 316 26.85 18.01 -14.13
CA GLN A 316 27.14 18.71 -15.39
C GLN A 316 28.65 18.86 -15.64
N LYS A 317 29.44 19.18 -14.60
CA LYS A 317 30.91 19.21 -14.73
C LYS A 317 31.47 17.84 -15.15
N ILE A 318 30.91 16.74 -14.65
CA ILE A 318 31.30 15.37 -15.01
C ILE A 318 30.87 15.06 -16.45
N ALA A 319 29.61 15.32 -16.79
CA ALA A 319 29.04 15.05 -18.11
C ALA A 319 29.77 15.82 -19.24
N ASP A 320 30.16 17.07 -18.98
CA ASP A 320 30.92 17.91 -19.92
C ASP A 320 32.43 17.58 -19.94
N GLY A 321 32.89 16.62 -19.11
CA GLY A 321 34.30 16.22 -19.01
C GLY A 321 35.22 17.24 -18.32
N ARG A 322 34.67 18.25 -17.64
CA ARG A 322 35.43 19.24 -16.85
C ARG A 322 35.89 18.70 -15.50
N LEU A 323 35.21 17.69 -14.95
CA LEU A 323 35.57 17.00 -13.72
C LEU A 323 35.85 15.53 -14.04
N LYS A 324 37.14 15.14 -13.99
CA LYS A 324 37.59 13.79 -14.37
C LYS A 324 38.10 12.95 -13.19
N THR A 325 38.36 13.57 -12.05
CA THR A 325 38.96 12.89 -10.88
C THR A 325 38.10 13.08 -9.63
N ILE A 326 37.82 11.98 -8.95
CA ILE A 326 37.23 11.92 -7.62
C ILE A 326 38.30 11.41 -6.65
N VAL A 327 38.55 12.16 -5.58
CA VAL A 327 39.52 11.78 -4.53
C VAL A 327 38.76 11.40 -3.27
N THR A 328 39.00 10.20 -2.73
CA THR A 328 38.43 9.76 -1.46
C THR A 328 39.47 9.69 -0.34
N ASP A 329 39.04 9.98 0.88
CA ASP A 329 39.89 9.92 2.08
C ASP A 329 40.31 8.49 2.47
N VAL A 330 39.44 7.51 2.22
CA VAL A 330 39.67 6.09 2.50
C VAL A 330 39.24 5.19 1.35
N THR A 331 39.85 4.01 1.26
CA THR A 331 39.58 3.02 0.21
C THR A 331 38.14 2.50 0.23
N MET A 332 37.51 2.42 1.41
CA MET A 332 36.13 1.96 1.54
C MET A 332 35.13 2.87 0.81
N ALA A 333 35.37 4.20 0.83
CA ALA A 333 34.54 5.14 0.09
C ALA A 333 34.74 4.97 -1.42
N ALA A 334 35.99 4.77 -1.88
CA ALA A 334 36.27 4.49 -3.29
C ALA A 334 35.57 3.22 -3.78
N SER A 335 35.63 2.14 -3.00
CA SER A 335 35.02 0.85 -3.36
C SER A 335 33.49 0.89 -3.45
N GLY A 336 32.83 1.84 -2.78
CA GLY A 336 31.38 2.00 -2.83
C GLY A 336 30.87 2.80 -4.05
N ILE A 337 31.76 3.40 -4.84
CA ILE A 337 31.39 4.16 -6.04
C ILE A 337 31.21 3.20 -7.22
N ARG A 338 30.10 3.33 -7.95
CA ARG A 338 29.69 2.39 -9.01
C ARG A 338 30.66 2.42 -10.19
N LYS A 339 31.38 1.32 -10.42
CA LYS A 339 32.34 1.17 -11.54
C LYS A 339 31.71 1.39 -12.92
N GLY A 340 30.47 0.92 -13.12
CA GLY A 340 29.74 1.13 -14.38
C GLY A 340 29.51 2.60 -14.68
N ALA A 341 29.12 3.38 -13.66
CA ALA A 341 28.93 4.83 -13.79
C ALA A 341 30.25 5.56 -14.09
N LEU A 342 31.35 5.17 -13.42
CA LEU A 342 32.68 5.72 -13.65
C LEU A 342 33.17 5.49 -15.08
N GLN A 343 33.05 4.27 -15.59
CA GLN A 343 33.43 3.91 -16.96
C GLN A 343 32.59 4.68 -17.99
N ARG A 344 31.27 4.74 -17.76
CA ARG A 344 30.32 5.44 -18.64
C ARG A 344 30.61 6.94 -18.74
N LEU A 345 31.03 7.56 -17.64
CA LEU A 345 31.28 9.00 -17.57
C LEU A 345 32.76 9.38 -17.75
N GLY A 346 33.66 8.40 -17.90
CA GLY A 346 35.09 8.64 -18.07
C GLY A 346 35.74 9.31 -16.85
N VAL A 347 35.29 8.97 -15.64
CA VAL A 347 35.78 9.54 -14.37
C VAL A 347 36.61 8.51 -13.61
N GLU A 348 37.74 8.94 -13.07
CA GLU A 348 38.60 8.12 -12.22
C GLU A 348 38.35 8.39 -10.73
N VAL A 349 38.43 7.34 -9.92
CA VAL A 349 38.43 7.44 -8.45
C VAL A 349 39.83 7.11 -7.93
N LYS A 350 40.40 7.99 -7.12
CA LYS A 350 41.72 7.84 -6.51
C LYS A 350 41.64 7.91 -4.99
N CYS A 351 42.41 7.05 -4.32
CA CYS A 351 42.61 7.09 -2.89
C CYS A 351 44.09 6.89 -2.58
N TYR A 352 44.72 7.92 -2.02
CA TYR A 352 46.16 7.94 -1.76
C TYR A 352 46.56 7.34 -0.42
N LEU A 353 45.60 6.84 0.38
CA LEU A 353 45.85 6.34 1.74
C LEU A 353 46.93 5.24 1.81
N SER A 354 47.03 4.44 0.75
CA SER A 354 47.98 3.33 0.61
C SER A 354 49.19 3.65 -0.26
N ASP A 355 49.35 4.90 -0.71
CA ASP A 355 50.51 5.33 -1.51
C ASP A 355 51.78 5.33 -0.63
N GLU A 356 52.89 4.81 -1.14
CA GLU A 356 54.16 4.73 -0.39
C GLU A 356 54.68 6.11 0.01
N ARG A 357 54.46 7.12 -0.85
CA ARG A 357 54.86 8.52 -0.59
C ARG A 357 54.11 9.11 0.60
N VAL A 358 52.87 8.66 0.84
CA VAL A 358 52.01 9.13 1.94
C VAL A 358 52.50 8.66 3.28
N ALA A 359 52.99 7.41 3.38
CA ALA A 359 53.55 6.89 4.62
C ALA A 359 54.80 7.68 5.05
N ALA A 360 55.70 7.97 4.11
CA ALA A 360 56.89 8.79 4.34
C ALA A 360 56.52 10.23 4.77
N MET A 361 55.61 10.89 4.04
CA MET A 361 55.18 12.26 4.35
C MET A 361 54.49 12.35 5.71
N ALA A 362 53.65 11.37 6.07
CA ALA A 362 52.96 11.34 7.35
C ALA A 362 53.95 11.29 8.52
N ALA A 363 54.98 10.45 8.42
CA ALA A 363 56.03 10.33 9.43
C ALA A 363 56.90 11.59 9.51
N GLU A 364 57.35 12.13 8.37
CA GLU A 364 58.20 13.32 8.29
C GLU A 364 57.50 14.56 8.89
N LYS A 365 56.21 14.76 8.57
CA LYS A 365 55.47 15.97 8.93
C LYS A 365 54.63 15.83 10.21
N GLY A 366 54.64 14.66 10.85
CA GLY A 366 53.88 14.40 12.07
C GLY A 366 52.35 14.52 11.90
N ILE A 367 51.82 14.12 10.74
CA ILE A 367 50.38 14.19 10.40
C ILE A 367 49.80 12.80 10.15
N THR A 368 48.47 12.67 10.09
CA THR A 368 47.86 11.37 9.76
C THR A 368 48.13 10.98 8.30
N ARG A 369 48.10 9.67 8.00
CA ARG A 369 48.20 9.17 6.61
C ARG A 369 47.09 9.74 5.71
N THR A 370 45.89 9.94 6.26
CA THR A 370 44.79 10.54 5.49
C THR A 370 45.04 12.02 5.19
N GLN A 371 45.65 12.80 6.09
CA GLN A 371 46.07 14.18 5.80
C GLN A 371 47.18 14.21 4.74
N ALA A 372 48.21 13.39 4.88
CA ALA A 372 49.30 13.27 3.91
C ALA A 372 48.78 12.84 2.52
N GLY A 373 47.81 11.92 2.49
CA GLY A 373 47.12 11.50 1.27
C GLY A 373 46.39 12.63 0.56
N ILE A 374 45.70 13.50 1.31
CA ILE A 374 45.04 14.68 0.73
C ILE A 374 46.05 15.70 0.21
N ARG A 375 47.17 15.93 0.91
CA ARG A 375 48.24 16.82 0.41
C ARG A 375 48.76 16.35 -0.94
N LEU A 376 49.11 15.07 -1.04
CA LEU A 376 49.58 14.47 -2.28
C LEU A 376 48.51 14.51 -3.38
N ALA A 377 47.26 14.22 -3.03
CA ALA A 377 46.15 14.30 -3.98
C ALA A 377 45.94 15.72 -4.53
N VAL A 378 46.11 16.76 -3.70
CA VAL A 378 46.01 18.17 -4.13
C VAL A 378 47.16 18.59 -5.03
N GLU A 379 48.38 18.05 -4.82
CA GLU A 379 49.51 18.30 -5.72
C GLU A 379 49.24 17.76 -7.14
N GLU A 380 48.55 16.61 -7.26
CA GLU A 380 48.28 15.98 -8.55
C GLU A 380 46.92 16.38 -9.17
N HIS A 381 45.89 16.61 -8.35
CA HIS A 381 44.50 16.87 -8.75
C HIS A 381 43.87 17.99 -7.89
N PRO A 382 44.37 19.24 -7.96
CA PRO A 382 43.91 20.33 -7.10
C PRO A 382 42.43 20.71 -7.29
N ASP A 383 41.84 20.34 -8.43
CA ASP A 383 40.49 20.65 -8.88
C ASP A 383 39.51 19.46 -8.81
N ALA A 384 39.93 18.33 -8.22
CA ALA A 384 39.11 17.14 -8.08
C ALA A 384 37.82 17.37 -7.25
N LEU A 385 36.90 16.40 -7.32
CA LEU A 385 35.82 16.26 -6.34
C LEU A 385 36.37 15.50 -5.13
N PHE A 386 36.45 16.16 -3.99
CA PHE A 386 36.98 15.55 -2.77
C PHE A 386 35.85 15.00 -1.88
N VAL A 387 36.00 13.75 -1.46
CA VAL A 387 34.96 12.96 -0.82
C VAL A 387 35.49 12.37 0.50
N PHE A 388 34.83 12.71 1.60
CA PHE A 388 35.26 12.34 2.94
C PHE A 388 34.18 11.53 3.64
N GLY A 389 34.47 10.26 3.90
CA GLY A 389 33.55 9.34 4.59
C GLY A 389 33.97 8.96 6.00
N ASN A 390 35.25 9.14 6.37
CA ASN A 390 35.78 8.61 7.62
C ASN A 390 36.68 9.58 8.38
N ALA A 391 37.65 10.20 7.72
CA ALA A 391 38.73 10.94 8.38
C ALA A 391 38.45 12.45 8.47
N PRO A 392 38.00 12.97 9.64
CA PRO A 392 37.77 14.41 9.79
C PRO A 392 39.06 15.23 9.61
N THR A 393 40.21 14.70 10.03
CA THR A 393 41.50 15.37 9.86
C THR A 393 41.88 15.57 8.39
N ALA A 394 41.49 14.66 7.50
CA ALA A 394 41.71 14.78 6.06
C ALA A 394 40.87 15.91 5.46
N LEU A 395 39.61 16.05 5.92
CA LEU A 395 38.74 17.14 5.50
C LEU A 395 39.27 18.51 5.99
N MET A 396 39.72 18.58 7.25
CA MET A 396 40.37 19.78 7.79
C MET A 396 41.60 20.18 6.98
N GLU A 397 42.44 19.20 6.60
CA GLU A 397 43.61 19.44 5.77
C GLU A 397 43.24 20.01 4.39
N LEU A 398 42.21 19.49 3.73
CA LEU A 398 41.72 20.08 2.48
C LEU A 398 41.30 21.54 2.69
N CYS A 399 40.54 21.83 3.76
CA CYS A 399 40.10 23.19 4.07
C CYS A 399 41.30 24.14 4.23
N ASP A 400 42.36 23.71 4.91
CA ASP A 400 43.59 24.48 5.09
C ASP A 400 44.32 24.72 3.75
N LEU A 401 44.36 23.71 2.87
CA LEU A 401 44.97 23.82 1.54
C LEU A 401 44.19 24.77 0.63
N VAL A 402 42.86 24.74 0.67
CA VAL A 402 41.99 25.69 -0.06
C VAL A 402 42.26 27.12 0.42
N ARG A 403 42.29 27.36 1.74
CA ARG A 403 42.59 28.69 2.29
C ARG A 403 43.97 29.22 1.93
N LYS A 404 44.94 28.32 1.73
CA LYS A 404 46.31 28.65 1.29
C LYS A 404 46.43 28.82 -0.23
N GLY A 405 45.32 28.72 -0.98
CA GLY A 405 45.32 28.81 -2.45
C GLY A 405 46.00 27.63 -3.14
N LYS A 406 46.17 26.50 -2.45
CA LYS A 406 46.82 25.30 -3.00
C LYS A 406 45.84 24.32 -3.67
N ALA A 407 44.57 24.40 -3.31
CA ALA A 407 43.50 23.57 -3.87
C ALA A 407 42.35 24.45 -4.35
N ALA A 408 41.74 24.05 -5.47
CA ALA A 408 40.52 24.66 -6.00
C ALA A 408 39.47 23.58 -6.35
N PRO A 409 38.95 22.83 -5.35
CA PRO A 409 38.07 21.68 -5.56
C PRO A 409 36.87 22.00 -6.46
N SER A 410 36.55 21.08 -7.38
CA SER A 410 35.31 21.16 -8.15
C SER A 410 34.05 21.00 -7.30
N GLY A 411 34.19 20.33 -6.16
CA GLY A 411 33.19 20.20 -5.09
C GLY A 411 33.72 19.42 -3.88
N ILE A 412 32.95 19.41 -2.79
CA ILE A 412 33.29 18.71 -1.54
C ILE A 412 32.09 17.90 -1.03
N ILE A 413 32.29 16.61 -0.74
CA ILE A 413 31.33 15.79 0.01
C ILE A 413 31.90 15.54 1.40
N ALA A 414 31.28 16.16 2.41
CA ALA A 414 31.70 16.08 3.80
C ALA A 414 30.75 15.19 4.61
N ALA A 415 31.05 13.90 4.65
CA ALA A 415 30.34 12.92 5.45
C ALA A 415 31.25 12.10 6.40
N PRO A 416 32.29 12.67 7.05
CA PRO A 416 33.03 11.91 8.05
C PRO A 416 32.12 11.50 9.21
N VAL A 417 32.28 10.28 9.70
CA VAL A 417 31.59 9.75 10.88
C VAL A 417 32.54 9.69 12.07
N GLY A 418 32.01 9.86 13.28
CA GLY A 418 32.78 9.69 14.50
C GLY A 418 32.46 10.74 15.56
N PHE A 419 33.32 10.82 16.57
CA PHE A 419 33.03 11.57 17.80
C PHE A 419 33.97 12.75 18.06
N VAL A 420 35.18 12.73 17.49
CA VAL A 420 36.23 13.74 17.75
C VAL A 420 36.54 14.48 16.45
N HIS A 421 36.49 15.82 16.48
CA HIS A 421 36.73 16.72 15.34
C HIS A 421 35.78 16.58 14.12
N VAL A 422 34.74 15.74 14.21
CA VAL A 422 33.83 15.45 13.08
C VAL A 422 32.95 16.64 12.74
N GLN A 423 32.28 17.24 13.72
CA GLN A 423 31.39 18.37 13.49
C GLN A 423 32.18 19.60 13.06
N GLU A 424 33.33 19.83 13.70
CA GLU A 424 34.25 20.93 13.40
C GLU A 424 34.76 20.82 11.97
N SER A 425 35.21 19.63 11.53
CA SER A 425 35.68 19.41 10.16
C SER A 425 34.62 19.73 9.11
N LYS A 426 33.35 19.37 9.36
CA LYS A 426 32.21 19.68 8.47
C LYS A 426 31.89 21.17 8.45
N HIS A 427 31.94 21.82 9.62
CA HIS A 427 31.73 23.27 9.73
C HIS A 427 32.81 24.06 8.98
N MET A 428 34.06 23.60 8.96
CA MET A 428 35.14 24.25 8.21
C MET A 428 34.90 24.33 6.70
N VAL A 429 34.01 23.50 6.14
CA VAL A 429 33.65 23.51 4.72
C VAL A 429 32.63 24.61 4.39
N LYS A 430 31.80 25.01 5.36
CA LYS A 430 30.69 25.95 5.16
C LYS A 430 31.12 27.32 4.61
N PRO A 431 32.25 27.93 5.03
CA PRO A 431 32.70 29.22 4.51
C PRO A 431 33.05 29.25 3.02
N PHE A 432 33.33 28.11 2.37
CA PHE A 432 33.73 28.08 0.96
C PHE A 432 32.53 28.22 0.02
N MET A 433 31.97 29.43 -0.12
CA MET A 433 30.71 29.69 -0.83
C MET A 433 30.75 29.38 -2.34
N GLU A 434 31.93 29.39 -2.95
CA GLU A 434 32.11 29.15 -4.39
C GLU A 434 32.29 27.66 -4.74
N ILE A 435 32.53 26.82 -3.73
CA ILE A 435 32.76 25.38 -3.92
C ILE A 435 31.46 24.64 -3.60
N PRO A 436 30.80 23.99 -4.59
CA PRO A 436 29.59 23.21 -4.36
C PRO A 436 29.85 22.11 -3.33
N LYS A 437 28.99 22.00 -2.33
CA LYS A 437 29.16 21.00 -1.26
C LYS A 437 27.89 20.29 -0.84
N LEU A 438 28.10 19.04 -0.43
CA LEU A 438 27.14 18.21 0.27
C LEU A 438 27.73 17.88 1.64
N ILE A 439 26.97 18.11 2.71
CA ILE A 439 27.43 17.92 4.09
C ILE A 439 26.40 17.06 4.81
N VAL A 440 26.86 16.02 5.49
CA VAL A 440 26.01 15.29 6.44
C VAL A 440 26.30 15.86 7.82
N GLU A 441 25.43 16.73 8.32
CA GLU A 441 25.60 17.48 9.56
C GLU A 441 25.72 16.56 10.80
N GLY A 442 26.24 17.12 11.88
CA GLY A 442 26.41 16.38 13.13
C GLY A 442 27.51 15.32 13.06
N ARG A 443 27.34 14.21 13.79
CA ARG A 443 28.34 13.14 13.93
C ARG A 443 28.12 11.95 13.01
N LYS A 444 26.94 11.84 12.40
CA LYS A 444 26.60 10.79 11.42
C LYS A 444 27.33 11.04 10.10
N GLY A 445 27.53 9.97 9.35
CA GLY A 445 28.35 9.97 8.15
C GLY A 445 28.71 8.54 7.79
N GLY A 446 29.82 8.38 7.07
CA GLY A 446 30.41 7.09 6.76
C GLY A 446 30.84 6.98 5.32
N SER A 447 31.76 6.06 5.06
CA SER A 447 32.23 5.74 3.70
C SER A 447 31.09 5.31 2.77
N ASN A 448 30.11 4.56 3.29
CA ASN A 448 28.91 4.15 2.54
C ASN A 448 28.07 5.36 2.10
N LEU A 449 27.86 6.33 3.00
CA LEU A 449 27.07 7.52 2.73
C LEU A 449 27.82 8.46 1.78
N ALA A 450 29.13 8.66 1.99
CA ALA A 450 29.97 9.44 1.10
C ALA A 450 29.97 8.88 -0.34
N ALA A 451 30.17 7.56 -0.49
CA ALA A 451 30.12 6.91 -1.79
C ALA A 451 28.72 6.99 -2.43
N THR A 452 27.68 6.87 -1.63
CA THR A 452 26.28 6.99 -2.07
C THR A 452 25.95 8.38 -2.61
N LEU A 453 26.43 9.44 -1.95
CA LEU A 453 26.26 10.81 -2.42
C LEU A 453 27.02 11.06 -3.73
N VAL A 454 28.18 10.43 -3.92
CA VAL A 454 28.86 10.41 -5.22
C VAL A 454 28.00 9.70 -6.26
N ASN A 455 27.48 8.51 -5.94
CA ASN A 455 26.63 7.75 -6.86
C ASN A 455 25.38 8.56 -7.26
N ALA A 456 24.76 9.28 -6.33
CA ALA A 456 23.62 10.17 -6.60
C ALA A 456 23.99 11.27 -7.61
N ILE A 457 25.19 11.85 -7.50
CA ILE A 457 25.70 12.80 -8.49
C ILE A 457 25.87 12.12 -9.84
N LEU A 458 26.52 10.96 -9.90
CA LEU A 458 26.82 10.25 -11.16
C LEU A 458 25.58 9.75 -11.93
N CYS A 459 24.42 9.66 -11.27
CA CYS A 459 23.15 9.30 -11.89
C CYS A 459 22.09 10.42 -11.80
N TYR A 460 22.49 11.68 -11.65
CA TYR A 460 21.51 12.78 -11.49
C TYR A 460 20.52 12.90 -12.66
N ASN A 461 20.91 12.53 -13.88
CA ASN A 461 20.02 12.50 -15.05
C ASN A 461 18.87 11.48 -14.94
N ASP A 462 18.90 10.58 -13.95
CA ASP A 462 17.80 9.66 -13.64
C ASP A 462 16.78 10.26 -12.64
N ALA A 463 17.07 11.44 -12.08
CA ALA A 463 16.31 12.02 -10.97
C ALA A 463 14.86 12.36 -11.34
N GLU A 464 14.65 12.96 -12.52
CA GLU A 464 13.30 13.37 -12.98
C GLU A 464 12.33 12.19 -13.09
N GLN A 465 12.84 11.02 -13.51
CA GLN A 465 12.03 9.82 -13.70
C GLN A 465 11.97 8.96 -12.43
N LEU A 466 12.69 9.36 -11.37
CA LEU A 466 12.87 8.57 -10.15
C LEU A 466 13.36 7.13 -10.47
N ARG A 467 14.31 7.00 -11.41
CA ARG A 467 14.80 5.71 -11.93
C ARG A 467 16.25 5.42 -11.50
N PRO A 468 16.51 5.19 -10.20
CA PRO A 468 17.86 4.88 -9.74
C PRO A 468 18.31 3.52 -10.30
N GLY A 469 19.61 3.23 -10.15
CA GLY A 469 20.10 1.87 -10.32
C GLY A 469 20.33 1.42 -11.77
N ARG A 470 20.53 2.35 -12.70
CA ARG A 470 20.91 2.01 -14.08
C ARG A 470 22.22 1.19 -14.18
N ASP A 471 23.08 1.33 -13.18
CA ASP A 471 24.41 0.72 -13.10
C ASP A 471 24.52 -0.29 -11.91
N VAL A 472 23.41 -0.91 -11.47
CA VAL A 472 23.41 -1.99 -10.45
C VAL A 472 23.59 -3.36 -11.08
#